data_AF-A0A920SER8-F1
#
_entry.id   AF-A0A920SER8-F1
#
_cell.length_a   1.000
_cell.length_b   1.000
_cell.length_c   1.000
_cell.angle_alpha   90.00
_cell.angle_beta   90.00
_cell.angle_gamma   90.00
#
_symmetry.space_group_name_H-M   'P 1'
#
loop_
_entity.id
_entity.type
_entity.pdbx_description
1 polymer ?
#
loop_
_entity_poly.entity_id
_entity_poly.type
_entity_poly.pdbx_seq_one_letter_code
_entity_poly.pdbx_strand_id
1 'polypeptide(L)'
;MQELGDVKKEINPQEVLLVVDAMTGQEAVSAAEGFHSQVDLTGLIMSKMDGDARGGAALSITRVTGVPIKFMGVGERPDGLEAFHPDRLASRILAMGDILTLIEKAQGAVDEKQAAEWRRSFAKLPSTLKIS
;
A
#
# COMPACT_ATOMS: atom_id res chain seq x y z
N MET A 1 -23.43 8.42 -7.00
CA MET A 1 -23.35 7.75 -5.67
C MET A 1 -24.72 7.38 -5.11
N GLN A 2 -25.73 8.25 -5.15
CA GLN A 2 -27.10 7.90 -4.68
C GLN A 2 -27.65 6.63 -5.32
N GLU A 3 -27.57 6.51 -6.64
CA GLU A 3 -28.04 5.34 -7.38
C GLU A 3 -27.49 4.00 -6.85
N LEU A 4 -26.20 3.95 -6.49
CA LEU A 4 -25.58 2.74 -5.93
C LEU A 4 -26.13 2.40 -4.54
N GLY A 5 -26.39 3.41 -3.72
CA GLY A 5 -27.03 3.23 -2.43
C GLY A 5 -28.47 2.75 -2.57
N ASP A 6 -29.20 3.24 -3.57
CA ASP A 6 -30.57 2.82 -3.85
C ASP A 6 -30.62 1.37 -4.34
N VAL A 7 -29.72 0.99 -5.26
CA VAL A 7 -29.57 -0.41 -5.70
C VAL A 7 -29.25 -1.31 -4.51
N LYS A 8 -28.24 -0.97 -3.69
CA LYS A 8 -27.87 -1.79 -2.51
C LYS A 8 -29.05 -2.02 -1.58
N LYS A 9 -29.87 -0.99 -1.32
CA LYS A 9 -31.05 -1.09 -0.45
C LYS A 9 -32.11 -2.01 -1.02
N GLU A 10 -32.35 -1.93 -2.32
CA GLU A 10 -33.37 -2.75 -2.99
C GLU A 10 -32.98 -4.23 -3.04
N ILE A 11 -31.72 -4.53 -3.38
CA ILE A 11 -31.27 -5.92 -3.60
C ILE A 11 -30.63 -6.59 -2.38
N ASN A 12 -30.26 -5.83 -1.34
CA ASN A 12 -29.63 -6.29 -0.10
C ASN A 12 -28.54 -7.39 -0.32
N PRO A 13 -27.46 -7.08 -1.04
CA PRO A 13 -26.47 -8.07 -1.43
C PRO A 13 -25.65 -8.57 -0.22
N GLN A 14 -25.32 -9.86 -0.23
CA GLN A 14 -24.40 -10.43 0.76
C GLN A 14 -22.96 -9.93 0.60
N GLU A 15 -22.58 -9.59 -0.63
CA GLU A 15 -21.23 -9.18 -0.99
C GLU A 15 -21.27 -7.97 -1.92
N VAL A 16 -20.50 -6.93 -1.59
CA VAL A 16 -20.30 -5.75 -2.41
C VAL A 16 -18.81 -5.64 -2.71
N LEU A 17 -18.44 -5.97 -3.95
CA LEU A 17 -17.05 -6.02 -4.38
C LEU A 17 -16.73 -4.80 -5.26
N LEU A 18 -15.67 -4.08 -4.92
CA LEU A 18 -15.13 -3.02 -5.77
C LEU A 18 -13.97 -3.55 -6.60
N VAL A 19 -14.04 -3.36 -7.92
CA VAL A 19 -12.94 -3.65 -8.83
C VAL A 19 -12.07 -2.39 -8.96
N VAL A 20 -10.78 -2.55 -8.71
CA VAL A 20 -9.81 -1.45 -8.73
C VAL A 20 -8.62 -1.83 -9.61
N ASP A 21 -8.17 -0.88 -10.42
CA ASP A 21 -6.96 -1.03 -11.23
C ASP A 21 -5.70 -0.78 -10.39
N ALA A 22 -4.77 -1.72 -10.42
CA ALA A 22 -3.52 -1.65 -9.69
C ALA A 22 -2.59 -0.49 -10.14
N MET A 23 -2.79 0.05 -11.35
CA MET A 23 -1.99 1.16 -11.89
C MET A 23 -2.47 2.54 -11.40
N THR A 24 -3.71 2.66 -10.93
CA THR A 24 -4.36 3.95 -10.61
C THR A 24 -3.84 4.62 -9.34
N GLY A 25 -2.97 3.96 -8.57
CA GLY A 25 -2.20 4.60 -7.50
C GLY A 25 -3.07 5.22 -6.40
N GLN A 26 -2.92 6.53 -6.15
CA GLN A 26 -3.62 7.26 -5.09
C GLN A 26 -5.10 7.54 -5.39
N GLU A 27 -5.46 7.70 -6.66
CA GLU A 27 -6.85 7.95 -7.06
C GLU A 27 -7.75 6.76 -6.71
N ALA A 28 -7.19 5.55 -6.81
CA ALA A 28 -7.85 4.31 -6.40
C ALA A 28 -8.18 4.27 -4.89
N VAL A 29 -7.35 4.89 -4.05
CA VAL A 29 -7.59 4.99 -2.60
C VAL A 29 -8.82 5.86 -2.34
N SER A 30 -8.83 7.07 -2.91
CA SER A 30 -9.95 8.02 -2.76
C SER A 30 -11.27 7.45 -3.30
N ALA A 31 -11.22 6.77 -4.45
CA ALA A 31 -12.39 6.07 -4.98
C ALA A 31 -12.89 5.02 -3.99
N ALA A 32 -12.02 4.12 -3.53
CA ALA A 32 -12.40 3.05 -2.61
C ALA A 32 -12.98 3.57 -1.28
N GLU A 33 -12.43 4.65 -0.72
CA GLU A 33 -13.02 5.33 0.45
C GLU A 33 -14.42 5.85 0.15
N GLY A 34 -14.59 6.55 -0.97
CA GLY A 34 -15.88 7.08 -1.40
C GLY A 34 -16.94 5.98 -1.54
N PHE A 35 -16.60 4.89 -2.24
CA PHE A 35 -17.50 3.74 -2.40
C PHE A 35 -17.80 3.06 -1.06
N HIS A 36 -16.77 2.80 -0.24
CA HIS A 36 -16.96 2.16 1.06
C HIS A 36 -17.91 2.96 1.97
N SER A 37 -17.79 4.29 1.97
CA SER A 37 -18.67 5.17 2.77
C SER A 37 -20.15 5.13 2.38
N GLN A 38 -20.47 4.70 1.15
CA GLN A 38 -21.83 4.73 0.61
C GLN A 38 -22.48 3.35 0.53
N VAL A 39 -21.69 2.32 0.21
CA VAL A 39 -22.22 0.97 -0.07
C VAL A 39 -21.56 -0.13 0.76
N ASP A 40 -20.79 0.21 1.80
CA ASP A 40 -20.09 -0.71 2.72
C ASP A 40 -19.47 -1.90 1.98
N LEU A 41 -18.38 -1.62 1.26
CA LEU A 41 -17.65 -2.66 0.54
C LEU A 41 -17.23 -3.80 1.47
N THR A 42 -17.48 -5.04 1.03
CA THR A 42 -17.11 -6.28 1.74
C THR A 42 -15.83 -6.89 1.19
N GLY A 43 -15.42 -6.50 -0.01
CA GLY A 43 -14.19 -7.00 -0.63
C GLY A 43 -13.72 -6.16 -1.82
N LEU A 44 -12.48 -6.38 -2.20
CA LEU A 44 -11.85 -5.77 -3.36
C LEU A 44 -11.40 -6.82 -4.38
N ILE A 45 -11.43 -6.44 -5.65
CA ILE A 45 -10.82 -7.18 -6.75
C ILE A 45 -9.77 -6.27 -7.38
N MET A 46 -8.50 -6.69 -7.34
CA MET A 46 -7.42 -5.94 -7.97
C MET A 46 -7.25 -6.41 -9.42
N SER A 47 -7.34 -5.52 -10.41
CA SER A 47 -7.12 -5.85 -11.82
C SER A 47 -5.76 -5.35 -12.32
N LYS A 48 -5.31 -5.88 -13.46
CA LYS A 48 -4.04 -5.54 -14.13
C LYS A 48 -2.80 -5.76 -13.25
N MET A 49 -2.83 -6.81 -12.44
CA MET A 49 -1.72 -7.17 -11.56
C MET A 49 -0.56 -7.82 -12.34
N ASP A 50 -0.73 -8.19 -13.60
CA ASP A 50 0.31 -8.68 -14.51
C ASP A 50 1.26 -7.58 -15.02
N GLY A 51 0.87 -6.31 -14.93
CA GLY A 51 1.71 -5.18 -15.33
C GLY A 51 2.77 -4.76 -14.30
N ASP A 52 3.42 -3.62 -14.54
CA ASP A 52 4.43 -3.02 -13.63
C ASP A 52 3.86 -2.47 -12.31
N ALA A 53 2.58 -2.71 -12.04
CA ALA A 53 1.93 -2.27 -10.83
C ALA A 53 2.60 -2.91 -9.60
N ARG A 54 3.25 -2.07 -8.80
CA ARG A 54 4.04 -2.47 -7.63
C ARG A 54 3.19 -2.85 -6.41
N GLY A 55 1.89 -3.10 -6.57
CA GLY A 55 0.99 -3.47 -5.47
C GLY A 55 0.75 -2.40 -4.40
N GLY A 56 1.36 -1.22 -4.51
CA GLY A 56 1.25 -0.16 -3.49
C GLY A 56 -0.19 0.37 -3.32
N ALA A 57 -0.97 0.44 -4.40
CA ALA A 57 -2.38 0.82 -4.34
C ALA A 57 -3.20 -0.18 -3.51
N ALA A 58 -3.00 -1.49 -3.74
CA ALA A 58 -3.64 -2.56 -2.98
C ALA A 58 -3.37 -2.45 -1.47
N LEU A 59 -2.11 -2.22 -1.09
CA LEU A 59 -1.75 -2.03 0.32
C LEU A 59 -2.37 -0.76 0.90
N SER A 60 -2.38 0.33 0.13
CA SER A 60 -2.92 1.61 0.58
C SER A 60 -4.41 1.55 0.81
N ILE A 61 -5.17 0.95 -0.12
CA ILE A 61 -6.62 0.82 0.00
C ILE A 61 -6.97 -0.05 1.21
N THR A 62 -6.38 -1.25 1.30
CA THR A 62 -6.66 -2.17 2.43
C THR A 62 -6.32 -1.54 3.78
N ARG A 63 -5.24 -0.75 3.86
CA ARG A 63 -4.85 -0.04 5.08
C ARG A 63 -5.83 1.07 5.47
N VAL A 64 -6.39 1.77 4.49
CA VAL A 64 -7.25 2.93 4.70
C VAL A 64 -8.71 2.52 4.92
N THR A 65 -9.25 1.64 4.07
CA THR A 65 -10.65 1.22 4.12
C THR A 65 -10.89 0.03 5.03
N GLY A 66 -9.85 -0.75 5.36
CA GLY A 66 -9.98 -2.00 6.11
C GLY A 66 -10.63 -3.14 5.31
N VAL A 67 -10.99 -2.91 4.05
CA VAL A 67 -11.68 -3.87 3.20
C VAL A 67 -10.68 -4.89 2.63
N PRO A 68 -10.90 -6.20 2.77
CA PRO A 68 -9.96 -7.21 2.29
C PRO A 68 -9.98 -7.36 0.76
N ILE A 69 -8.83 -7.70 0.17
CA ILE A 69 -8.76 -8.11 -1.24
C ILE A 69 -9.16 -9.58 -1.32
N LYS A 70 -10.10 -9.91 -2.20
CA LYS A 70 -10.61 -11.28 -2.41
C LYS A 70 -9.99 -11.93 -3.65
N PHE A 71 -9.83 -11.16 -4.73
CA PHE A 71 -9.33 -11.67 -6.01
C PHE A 71 -8.32 -10.71 -6.67
N MET A 72 -7.51 -11.27 -7.55
CA MET A 72 -6.54 -10.56 -8.39
C MET A 72 -6.67 -11.01 -9.84
N GLY A 73 -6.77 -10.06 -10.77
CA GLY A 73 -6.65 -10.28 -12.20
C GLY A 73 -5.19 -10.15 -12.63
N VAL A 74 -4.59 -11.27 -13.07
CA VAL A 74 -3.20 -11.40 -13.55
C VAL A 74 -3.13 -11.68 -15.06
N GLY A 75 -4.10 -11.18 -15.81
CA GLY A 75 -4.11 -11.25 -17.27
C GLY A 75 -5.46 -10.84 -17.86
N GLU A 76 -5.53 -10.85 -19.18
CA GLU A 76 -6.72 -10.41 -19.94
C GLU A 76 -7.74 -11.53 -20.17
N ARG A 77 -7.32 -12.78 -20.02
CA ARG A 77 -8.17 -13.94 -20.28
C ARG A 77 -9.03 -14.29 -19.04
N PRO A 78 -10.17 -14.97 -19.20
CA PRO A 78 -11.05 -15.33 -18.08
C PRO A 78 -10.39 -16.20 -17.00
N ASP A 79 -9.38 -16.98 -17.36
CA ASP A 79 -8.55 -17.77 -16.46
C ASP A 79 -7.54 -16.94 -15.65
N GLY A 80 -7.40 -15.65 -15.96
CA GLY A 80 -6.52 -14.72 -15.27
C GLY A 80 -7.05 -14.19 -13.94
N LEU A 81 -8.27 -14.57 -13.50
CA LEU A 81 -8.81 -14.18 -12.21
C LEU A 81 -8.45 -15.22 -11.14
N GLU A 82 -7.54 -14.85 -10.24
CA GLU A 82 -7.03 -15.71 -9.17
C GLU A 82 -7.47 -15.24 -7.78
N ALA A 83 -7.48 -16.17 -6.81
CA ALA A 83 -7.69 -15.82 -5.41
C ALA A 83 -6.52 -14.99 -4.86
N PHE A 84 -6.82 -14.07 -3.93
CA PHE A 84 -5.79 -13.23 -3.33
C PHE A 84 -4.90 -14.01 -2.36
N HIS A 85 -3.58 -13.91 -2.57
CA HIS A 85 -2.55 -14.47 -1.70
C HIS A 85 -1.65 -13.36 -1.15
N PRO A 86 -1.84 -12.92 0.11
CA PRO A 86 -1.09 -11.80 0.69
C PRO A 86 0.43 -11.99 0.68
N ASP A 87 0.89 -13.22 0.88
CA ASP A 87 2.30 -13.64 0.85
C ASP A 87 2.96 -13.37 -0.49
N ARG A 88 2.27 -13.63 -1.61
CA ARG A 88 2.77 -13.37 -2.96
C ARG A 88 2.88 -11.87 -3.24
N LEU A 89 1.89 -11.09 -2.82
CA LEU A 89 1.90 -9.64 -3.00
C LEU A 89 3.02 -9.00 -2.17
N ALA A 90 3.17 -9.40 -0.90
CA ALA A 90 4.24 -8.92 -0.02
C ALA A 90 5.62 -9.27 -0.60
N SER A 91 5.80 -10.51 -1.07
CA SER A 91 7.04 -10.96 -1.70
C SER A 91 7.34 -10.14 -2.96
N ARG A 92 6.35 -9.80 -3.78
CA ARG A 92 6.55 -8.96 -4.98
C ARG A 92 6.94 -7.53 -4.64
N ILE A 93 6.28 -6.92 -3.64
CA ILE A 93 6.60 -5.57 -3.16
C ILE A 93 8.05 -5.53 -2.63
N LEU A 94 8.46 -6.55 -1.88
CA LEU A 94 9.79 -6.65 -1.27
C LEU A 94 10.86 -7.11 -2.26
N ALA A 95 10.57 -7.99 -3.22
CA ALA A 95 11.53 -8.47 -4.20
C ALA A 95 11.93 -7.39 -5.21
N MET A 96 11.03 -6.46 -5.52
CA MET A 96 11.35 -5.26 -6.31
C MET A 96 12.05 -4.16 -5.49
N GLY A 97 11.95 -4.23 -4.15
CA GLY A 97 12.63 -3.36 -3.22
C GLY A 97 13.61 -4.17 -2.40
N ASP A 98 14.63 -4.72 -3.06
CA ASP A 98 15.65 -5.61 -2.50
C ASP A 98 15.83 -5.40 -1.00
N ILE A 99 15.51 -6.43 -0.22
CA ILE A 99 15.57 -6.41 1.25
C ILE A 99 16.95 -5.93 1.71
N LEU A 100 18.01 -6.25 0.96
CA LEU A 100 19.36 -5.75 1.22
C LEU A 100 19.42 -4.23 1.10
N THR A 101 18.89 -3.65 0.02
CA THR A 101 18.82 -2.18 -0.15
C THR A 101 17.97 -1.50 0.93
N LEU A 102 16.91 -2.14 1.42
CA LEU A 102 16.12 -1.62 2.55
C LEU A 102 16.92 -1.63 3.85
N ILE A 103 17.67 -2.71 4.11
CA ILE A 103 18.57 -2.83 5.27
C ILE A 103 19.69 -1.77 5.20
N GLU A 104 20.31 -1.59 4.03
CA GLU A 104 21.36 -0.58 3.80
C GLU A 104 20.85 0.85 4.04
N LYS A 105 19.66 1.18 3.51
CA LYS A 105 19.03 2.50 3.77
C LYS A 105 18.69 2.71 5.24
N ALA A 106 18.22 1.67 5.93
CA ALA A 106 17.92 1.74 7.35
C ALA A 106 19.19 1.96 8.19
N GLN A 107 20.30 1.28 7.86
CA GLN A 107 21.60 1.51 8.50
C GLN A 107 22.12 2.92 8.26
N GLY A 108 22.11 3.40 7.01
CA GLY A 108 22.58 4.75 6.68
C GLY A 108 21.80 5.86 7.41
N ALA A 109 20.48 5.73 7.54
CA ALA A 109 19.67 6.69 8.28
C ALA A 109 19.94 6.70 9.79
N VAL A 110 20.36 5.56 10.36
CA VAL A 110 20.77 5.45 11.77
C VAL A 110 22.15 6.08 11.98
N ASP A 111 23.09 5.83 11.07
CA ASP A 111 24.44 6.42 11.13
C ASP A 111 24.41 7.93 10.99
N GLU A 112 23.56 8.48 10.11
CA GLU A 112 23.42 9.92 9.93
C GLU A 112 22.87 10.61 11.19
N LYS A 113 21.90 9.97 11.87
CA LYS A 113 21.38 10.44 13.16
C LYS A 113 22.44 10.40 14.25
N GLN A 114 23.19 9.30 14.36
CA GLN A 114 24.30 9.21 15.30
C GLN A 114 25.33 10.31 15.01
N ALA A 115 25.76 10.49 13.77
CA ALA A 115 26.74 11.51 13.39
C ALA A 115 26.25 12.94 13.67
N ALA A 116 24.94 13.20 13.58
CA ALA A 116 24.34 14.47 13.97
C ALA A 116 24.34 14.68 15.49
N GLU A 117 24.05 13.63 16.27
CA GLU A 117 24.15 13.67 17.73
C GLU A 117 25.58 13.89 18.21
N TRP A 118 26.54 13.18 17.62
CA TRP A 118 27.97 13.39 17.85
C TRP A 118 28.36 14.83 17.52
N ARG A 119 28.00 15.36 16.35
CA ARG A 119 28.26 16.78 16.02
C ARG A 119 27.65 17.74 17.04
N ARG A 120 26.44 17.46 17.53
CA ARG A 120 25.76 18.29 18.54
C ARG A 120 26.44 18.18 19.91
N SER A 121 26.93 17.01 20.30
CA SER A 121 27.68 16.83 21.54
C SER A 121 29.03 17.53 21.46
N PHE A 122 29.77 17.39 20.35
CA PHE A 122 31.01 18.12 20.08
C PHE A 122 30.81 19.64 20.05
N ALA A 123 29.69 20.13 19.50
CA ALA A 123 29.38 21.57 19.49
C ALA A 123 29.20 22.14 20.90
N LYS A 124 28.66 21.36 21.84
CA LYS A 124 28.43 21.74 23.25
C LYS A 124 29.66 21.64 24.15
N LEU A 125 30.76 21.05 23.67
CA LEU A 125 32.00 20.99 24.46
C LEU A 125 32.66 22.38 24.58
N PRO A 126 33.25 22.69 25.75
CA PRO A 126 33.97 23.95 25.96
C PRO A 126 35.16 24.08 25.00
N SER A 127 35.52 25.32 24.64
CA SER A 127 36.53 25.65 23.63
C SER A 127 37.92 25.07 23.90
N THR A 128 38.20 24.64 25.14
CA THR A 128 39.47 24.05 25.57
C THR A 128 39.69 22.61 25.08
N LEU A 129 38.65 21.93 24.56
CA LEU A 129 38.72 20.54 24.08
C LEU A 129 38.62 20.41 22.54
N LYS A 130 38.56 21.52 21.80
CA LYS A 130 38.27 21.52 20.35
C LYS A 130 39.51 21.52 19.43
N ILE A 131 40.73 21.46 19.96
CA ILE A 131 41.97 21.43 19.15
C ILE A 131 43.02 20.49 19.78
N SER A 132 43.19 19.32 19.16
CA SER A 132 44.46 18.58 18.94
C SER A 132 44.24 17.62 17.79
#